data_AF-A0A519TR83-F1
#
_entry.id   AF-A0A519TR83-F1
#
_cell.length_a   1.000
_cell.length_b   1.000
_cell.length_c   1.000
_cell.angle_alpha   90.00
_cell.angle_beta   90.00
_cell.angle_gamma   90.00
#
_symmetry.space_group_name_H-M   'P 1'
#
loop_
_entity.id
_entity.type
_entity.pdbx_description
1 polymer ?
#
loop_
_entity_poly.entity_id
_entity_poly.type
_entity_poly.pdbx_seq_one_letter_code
_entity_poly.pdbx_strand_id
1 'polypeptide(L)' 'MQPLGYDIEWSDAAIAALHLWQHAKPEWPNYLLKSAAVRRLNALEYHDDFVFCMKPDVYPDILPLWQDGRLVRG' A
#
# COMPACT_ATOMS: atom_id res chain seq x y z
N MET A 1 0.24 -21.57 -17.43
CA MET A 1 0.70 -20.65 -16.37
C MET A 1 -0.48 -20.40 -15.45
N GLN A 2 -0.49 -20.98 -14.25
CA GLN A 2 -1.48 -20.67 -13.23
C GLN A 2 -1.10 -19.32 -12.58
N PRO A 3 -2.06 -18.46 -12.21
CA PRO A 3 -1.76 -17.26 -11.44
C PRO A 3 -1.12 -17.66 -10.10
N LEU A 4 -0.09 -16.94 -9.66
CA LEU A 4 0.53 -17.08 -8.33
C LEU A 4 -0.45 -16.60 -7.25
N GLY A 5 -1.47 -17.42 -7.01
CA GLY A 5 -2.73 -17.09 -6.36
C GLY A 5 -2.62 -16.29 -5.07
N TYR A 6 -2.97 -15.01 -5.17
CA TYR A 6 -3.72 -14.40 -4.09
C TYR A 6 -5.17 -14.81 -4.28
N ASP A 7 -5.74 -15.43 -3.25
CA ASP A 7 -7.14 -15.74 -3.22
C ASP A 7 -7.95 -14.45 -3.02
N ILE A 8 -8.25 -13.80 -4.15
CA ILE A 8 -9.09 -12.59 -4.21
C ILE A 8 -10.56 -12.91 -4.45
N GLU A 9 -10.90 -14.20 -4.60
CA GLU A 9 -12.25 -14.67 -4.93
C GLU A 9 -12.96 -15.29 -3.73
N TRP A 10 -12.22 -15.82 -2.75
CA TRP A 10 -12.77 -16.56 -1.61
C TRP A 10 -12.32 -16.02 -0.24
N SER A 11 -11.44 -15.01 -0.22
CA SER A 11 -11.08 -14.30 1.02
C SER A 11 -11.91 -13.03 1.19
N ASP A 12 -12.79 -13.02 2.20
CA ASP A 12 -13.57 -11.82 2.58
C ASP A 12 -12.67 -10.59 2.78
N ALA A 13 -11.49 -10.80 3.38
CA ALA A 13 -10.53 -9.73 3.61
C ALA A 13 -9.96 -9.18 2.29
N ALA A 14 -9.64 -10.04 1.33
CA ALA A 14 -9.16 -9.63 0.03
C ALA A 14 -10.24 -8.90 -0.78
N ILE A 15 -11.48 -9.40 -0.76
CA ILE A 15 -12.64 -8.77 -1.40
C ILE A 15 -12.91 -7.40 -0.78
N ALA A 16 -12.91 -7.29 0.56
CA ALA A 16 -13.10 -6.02 1.24
C ALA A 16 -11.98 -5.02 0.91
N ALA A 17 -10.72 -5.46 0.89
CA ALA A 17 -9.59 -4.61 0.50
C ALA A 17 -9.72 -4.10 -0.95
N LEU A 18 -10.10 -4.98 -1.88
CA LEU A 18 -10.34 -4.61 -3.28
C LEU A 18 -11.48 -3.59 -3.39
N HIS A 19 -12.58 -3.79 -2.67
CA HIS A 19 -13.70 -2.86 -2.64
C HIS A 19 -13.27 -1.49 -2.10
N LEU A 20 -12.56 -1.45 -0.96
CA LEU A 20 -12.03 -0.19 -0.40
C LEU A 20 -11.11 0.52 -1.39
N TRP A 21 -10.23 -0.21 -2.08
CA TRP A 21 -9.34 0.34 -3.10
C TRP A 21 -10.10 0.94 -4.27
N GLN A 22 -11.06 0.21 -4.86
CA GLN A 22 -11.84 0.69 -6.01
C GLN A 22 -12.58 2.00 -5.70
N HIS A 23 -13.11 2.13 -4.49
CA HIS A 23 -13.77 3.35 -4.03
C HIS A 23 -12.79 4.48 -3.73
N ALA A 24 -11.63 4.19 -3.15
CA ALA A 24 -10.66 5.19 -2.75
C ALA A 24 -9.78 5.69 -3.91
N LYS A 25 -9.46 4.84 -4.88
CA LYS A 25 -8.46 5.09 -5.95
C LYS A 25 -8.56 6.48 -6.62
N PRO A 26 -9.74 7.01 -6.98
CA PRO A 26 -9.83 8.33 -7.62
C PRO A 26 -9.28 9.48 -6.77
N GLU A 27 -9.35 9.36 -5.44
CA GLU A 27 -8.97 10.41 -4.48
C GLU A 27 -8.24 9.83 -3.27
N TRP A 28 -7.42 8.80 -3.50
CA TRP A 28 -6.85 8.01 -2.41
C TRP A 28 -6.00 8.79 -1.39
N PRO A 29 -5.34 9.93 -1.71
CA PRO A 29 -4.68 10.73 -0.68
C PRO A 29 -5.68 11.27 0.34
N ASN A 30 -6.80 11.82 -0.14
CA ASN A 30 -7.85 12.38 0.71
C ASN A 30 -8.53 11.27 1.52
N TYR A 31 -8.73 10.10 0.91
CA TYR A 31 -9.27 8.94 1.61
C TYR A 31 -8.38 8.53 2.79
N LEU A 32 -7.05 8.51 2.58
CA LEU A 32 -6.08 8.11 3.60
C LEU A 32 -5.92 9.12 4.75
N LEU A 33 -6.33 10.38 4.60
CA LEU A 33 -6.38 11.35 5.72
C LEU A 33 -7.28 10.87 6.88
N LYS A 34 -8.22 9.96 6.61
CA LYS A 34 -9.07 9.31 7.62
C LYS A 34 -8.34 8.23 8.43
N SER A 35 -7.14 7.82 8.02
CA SER A 35 -6.32 6.82 8.73
C SER A 35 -5.75 7.39 10.02
N ALA A 36 -5.81 6.61 11.10
CA ALA A 36 -5.14 6.95 12.35
C ALA A 36 -3.62 7.12 12.17
N ALA A 37 -3.01 6.34 11.27
CA ALA A 37 -1.57 6.41 10.98
C ALA A 37 -1.21 7.75 10.32
N VAL A 38 -1.97 8.18 9.31
CA VAL A 38 -1.74 9.45 8.60
C VAL A 38 -1.98 10.65 9.51
N ARG A 39 -3.03 10.61 10.34
CA ARG A 39 -3.25 11.65 11.35
C ARG A 39 -2.07 11.79 12.31
N ARG A 40 -1.48 10.66 12.73
CA ARG A 40 -0.29 10.66 13.59
C ARG A 40 0.96 11.21 12.89
N LEU A 41 1.18 10.84 11.62
CA LEU A 41 2.29 11.38 10.83
C LEU A 41 2.16 12.90 10.65
N ASN A 42 0.96 13.38 10.33
CA ASN A 42 0.69 14.82 10.21
C ASN A 42 0.93 15.57 11.54
N ALA A 43 0.56 14.97 12.68
CA ALA A 43 0.83 15.56 14.00
C ALA A 43 2.32 15.67 14.35
N LEU A 44 3.17 14.93 13.66
CA LEU A 44 4.63 14.97 13.79
C LEU A 44 5.30 15.82 12.69
N GLU A 45 4.51 16.57 11.91
CA GLU A 45 4.97 17.39 10.78
C GLU A 45 5.66 16.60 9.64
N TYR A 46 5.52 15.26 9.61
CA TYR A 46 6.02 14.38 8.54
C TYR A 46 5.10 14.35 7.31
N HIS A 47 4.68 15.53 6.85
CA HIS A 47 3.78 15.66 5.69
C HIS A 47 4.43 15.14 4.40
N ASP A 48 5.73 15.38 4.22
CA ASP A 48 6.46 14.99 3.01
C ASP A 48 6.58 13.46 2.86
N ASP A 49 6.71 12.73 3.97
CA ASP A 49 6.75 11.26 3.98
C ASP A 49 5.42 10.68 3.47
N PHE A 50 4.30 11.26 3.91
CA PHE A 50 2.98 10.87 3.43
C PHE A 50 2.84 11.11 1.93
N VAL A 51 3.22 12.31 1.45
CA VAL A 51 3.15 12.65 0.02
C VAL A 51 4.04 11.74 -0.82
N PHE A 52 5.24 11.41 -0.35
CA PHE A 52 6.14 10.51 -1.06
C PHE A 52 5.61 9.08 -1.12
N CYS A 53 5.18 8.51 0.02
CA CYS A 53 4.69 7.12 0.10
C CYS A 53 3.44 6.86 -0.75
N MET A 54 2.70 7.91 -1.12
CA MET A 54 1.52 7.81 -1.99
C MET A 54 1.83 7.80 -3.47
N LYS A 55 3.09 7.95 -3.90
CA LYS A 55 3.43 7.93 -5.32
C LYS A 55 3.57 6.46 -5.77
N PRO A 56 2.71 5.98 -6.69
CA PRO A 56 2.88 4.64 -7.22
C PRO A 56 4.12 4.60 -8.11
N ASP A 57 4.78 3.45 -8.14
CA ASP A 57 5.84 3.11 -9.10
C ASP A 57 7.04 4.10 -9.14
N VAL A 58 7.39 4.74 -8.02
CA VAL A 58 8.61 5.57 -7.92
C VAL A 58 9.88 4.74 -8.16
N TYR A 59 9.86 3.46 -7.77
CA TYR A 59 10.94 2.49 -7.98
C TYR A 59 10.38 1.21 -8.61
N PRO A 60 10.05 1.22 -9.92
CA PRO A 60 9.30 0.13 -10.55
C PRO A 60 10.12 -1.18 -10.66
N ASP A 61 11.45 -1.07 -10.71
CA ASP A 61 12.38 -2.19 -10.88
C ASP A 61 12.98 -2.70 -9.56
N ILE A 62 12.31 -2.44 -8.44
CA ILE A 62 12.77 -2.87 -7.10
C ILE A 62 11.64 -3.63 -6.40
N LEU A 63 11.87 -4.92 -6.15
CA LEU A 63 11.05 -5.73 -5.26
C LEU A 63 11.94 -6.25 -4.12
N PRO A 64 11.86 -5.68 -2.90
CA PRO A 64 12.63 -6.17 -1.76
C PRO A 64 12.24 -7.61 -1.41
N LEU A 65 13.23 -8.51 -1.32
CA LEU A 65 13.04 -9.90 -0.91
C LEU A 65 13.56 -10.09 0.52
N TRP A 66 12.82 -10.83 1.33
CA TRP A 66 13.28 -11.27 2.64
C TRP A 66 14.11 -12.55 2.51
N GLN A 67 15.42 -12.45 2.74
CA GLN A 67 16.36 -13.57 2.63
C GLN A 67 17.38 -13.49 3.76
N ASP A 68 17.61 -14.61 4.45
CA ASP A 68 18.62 -14.75 5.50
C ASP A 68 18.60 -13.62 6.55
N GLY A 69 17.40 -13.24 7.00
CA GLY A 69 17.21 -12.24 8.06
C GLY A 69 17.39 -10.77 7.62
N ARG A 70 17.44 -10.51 6.31
CA ARG A 70 17.56 -9.14 5.76
C ARG A 70 16.70 -8.94 4.52
N LEU A 71 16.44 -7.68 4.21
CA LEU A 71 15.89 -7.27 2.92
C LEU A 71 17.03 -7.16 1.90
N VAL A 72 16.91 -7.84 0.77
CA VAL A 72 17.81 -7.74 -0.38
C VAL A 72 17.04 -7.25 -1.60
N ARG A 73 17.74 -6.70 -2.59
CA ARG A 73 17.13 -6.37 -3.88
C ARG A 73 16.83 -7.67 -4.64
N GLY A 74 15.57 -7.89 -5.00
CA GLY A 74 15.13 -8.96 -5.91
C GLY A 74 15.41 -8.69 -7.38
#